data_AF-A0A3B8M9Z6-F1
#
_entry.id   AF-A0A3B8M9Z6-F1
#
_cell.length_a   1.000
_cell.length_b   1.000
_cell.length_c   1.000
_cell.angle_alpha   90.00
_cell.angle_beta   90.00
_cell.angle_gamma   90.00
#
_symmetry.space_group_name_H-M   'P 1'
#
loop_
_entity.id
_entity.type
_entity.pdbx_description
1 polymer ?
#
loop_
_entity_poly.entity_id
_entity_poly.type
_entity_poly.pdbx_seq_one_letter_code
_entity_poly.pdbx_strand_id
1 'polypeptide(L)'
;AENRSREQLLSAKLQDLVAGSVKVTESEVRRAFKDKNTQVKVVYAGIEAGRVADSLVTVDNADLTDYYNAHRHDFKQDQSIRASFVTFQKTPSARDAQNVVDEINRIRNEIEKGGDFAELATDYSEDPGSARNGGDLS
;
A
#
# COMPACT_ATOMS: atom_id res chain seq x y z
N ALA A 1 -39.62 -8.48 15.60
CA ALA A 1 -38.91 -9.65 15.06
C ALA A 1 -38.79 -9.57 13.54
N GLU A 2 -39.89 -9.33 12.83
CA GLU A 2 -40.00 -9.35 11.37
C GLU A 2 -39.07 -8.35 10.62
N ASN A 3 -38.90 -7.11 11.12
CA ASN A 3 -38.00 -6.12 10.50
C ASN A 3 -36.52 -6.54 10.54
N ARG A 4 -36.05 -7.14 11.65
CA ARG A 4 -34.67 -7.63 11.76
C ARG A 4 -34.40 -8.77 10.79
N SER A 5 -35.36 -9.69 10.62
CA SER A 5 -35.25 -10.76 9.62
C SER A 5 -35.19 -10.22 8.20
N ARG A 6 -35.89 -9.12 7.90
CA ARG A 6 -35.88 -8.49 6.58
C ARG A 6 -34.54 -7.78 6.28
N GLU A 7 -33.96 -7.11 7.26
CA GLU A 7 -32.63 -6.49 7.14
C GLU A 7 -31.52 -7.53 6.97
N GLN A 8 -31.60 -8.64 7.71
CA GLN A 8 -30.67 -9.76 7.55
C GLN A 8 -30.73 -10.37 6.14
N LEU A 9 -31.94 -10.55 5.59
CA LEU A 9 -32.13 -11.06 4.23
C LEU A 9 -31.60 -10.10 3.15
N LEU A 10 -31.73 -8.78 3.37
CA LEU A 10 -31.20 -7.76 2.46
C LEU A 10 -29.67 -7.70 2.49
N SER A 11 -29.08 -7.76 3.69
CA SER A 11 -27.64 -7.80 3.87
C SER A 11 -27.03 -9.05 3.24
N ALA A 12 -27.64 -10.22 3.48
CA ALA A 12 -27.21 -11.48 2.86
C ALA A 12 -27.26 -11.42 1.32
N LYS A 13 -28.33 -10.86 0.76
CA LYS A 13 -28.48 -10.72 -0.70
C LYS A 13 -27.45 -9.76 -1.31
N LEU A 14 -27.08 -8.70 -0.59
CA LEU A 14 -26.02 -7.78 -1.02
C LEU A 14 -24.65 -8.45 -0.96
N GLN A 15 -24.37 -9.21 0.10
CA GLN A 15 -23.15 -9.99 0.23
C GLN A 15 -23.03 -11.03 -0.89
N ASP A 16 -24.11 -11.72 -1.24
CA ASP A 16 -24.14 -12.68 -2.36
C ASP A 16 -23.89 -12.00 -3.72
N LEU A 17 -24.42 -10.79 -3.94
CA LEU A 17 -24.16 -10.02 -5.16
C LEU A 17 -22.70 -9.56 -5.25
N VAL A 18 -22.12 -9.12 -4.13
CA VAL A 18 -20.71 -8.73 -4.07
C VAL A 18 -19.81 -9.94 -4.28
N ALA A 19 -20.07 -11.05 -3.57
CA ALA A 19 -19.30 -12.29 -3.71
C ALA A 19 -19.42 -12.90 -5.11
N GLY A 20 -20.61 -12.87 -5.71
CA GLY A 20 -20.83 -13.35 -7.09
C GLY A 20 -20.17 -12.47 -8.17
N SER A 21 -19.86 -11.21 -7.85
CA SER A 21 -19.16 -10.29 -8.76
C SER A 21 -17.63 -10.43 -8.73
N VAL A 22 -17.07 -10.99 -7.65
CA VAL A 22 -15.63 -11.23 -7.52
C VAL A 22 -15.30 -12.58 -8.15
N LYS A 23 -14.97 -12.58 -9.44
CA LYS A 23 -14.40 -13.75 -10.12
C LYS A 23 -12.92 -13.87 -9.77
N VAL A 24 -12.59 -14.68 -8.76
CA VAL A 24 -11.19 -15.08 -8.52
C VAL A 24 -10.79 -16.04 -9.64
N THR A 25 -9.77 -15.65 -10.39
CA THR A 25 -9.22 -16.47 -11.47
C THR A 25 -8.14 -17.40 -10.95
N GLU A 26 -8.00 -18.56 -11.59
CA GLU A 26 -6.96 -19.53 -11.24
C GLU A 26 -5.52 -18.94 -11.33
N SER A 27 -5.34 -17.91 -12.16
CA SER A 27 -4.09 -17.14 -12.25
C SER A 27 -3.80 -16.29 -11.02
N GLU A 28 -4.81 -15.73 -10.35
CA GLU A 28 -4.62 -14.93 -9.13
C GLU A 28 -4.29 -15.83 -7.95
N VAL A 29 -4.94 -17.00 -7.84
CA VAL A 29 -4.62 -18.01 -6.83
C VAL A 29 -3.19 -18.53 -7.02
N ARG A 30 -2.82 -18.87 -8.26
CA ARG A 30 -1.44 -19.31 -8.56
C ARG A 30 -0.41 -18.23 -8.27
N ARG A 31 -0.70 -16.96 -8.56
CA ARG A 31 0.21 -15.83 -8.26
C ARG A 31 0.37 -15.64 -6.75
N ALA A 32 -0.72 -15.59 -6.00
CA ALA A 32 -0.68 -15.44 -4.54
C ALA A 32 0.04 -16.62 -3.85
N PHE A 33 -0.11 -17.84 -4.36
CA PHE A 33 0.63 -19.01 -3.88
C PHE A 33 2.13 -18.91 -4.20
N LYS A 34 2.49 -18.45 -5.40
CA LYS A 34 3.89 -18.22 -5.79
C LYS A 34 4.53 -17.13 -4.93
N ASP A 35 3.86 -16.00 -4.74
CA ASP A 35 4.41 -14.86 -3.99
C ASP A 35 4.63 -15.22 -2.52
N LYS A 36 3.74 -16.03 -1.91
CA LYS A 36 3.91 -16.49 -0.53
C LYS A 36 4.98 -17.57 -0.35
N ASN A 37 5.21 -18.42 -1.35
CA ASN A 37 6.10 -19.59 -1.23
C ASN A 37 7.43 -19.45 -1.99
N THR A 38 7.67 -18.33 -2.67
CA THR A 38 8.93 -18.10 -3.37
C THR A 38 9.97 -17.58 -2.38
N GLN A 39 10.87 -18.45 -1.97
CA GLN A 39 12.06 -18.09 -1.21
C GLN A 39 13.22 -17.87 -2.20
N VAL A 40 13.66 -16.62 -2.37
CA VAL A 40 14.83 -16.29 -3.19
C VAL A 40 16.06 -16.29 -2.30
N LYS A 41 16.98 -17.23 -2.55
CA LYS A 41 18.30 -17.25 -1.90
C LYS A 41 19.28 -16.45 -2.75
N VAL A 42 19.49 -15.19 -2.39
CA VAL A 42 20.48 -14.32 -3.04
C VAL A 42 21.84 -14.58 -2.41
N VAL A 43 22.77 -15.16 -3.16
CA VAL A 43 24.18 -15.26 -2.77
C VAL A 43 24.89 -14.09 -3.42
N TYR A 44 25.31 -13.11 -2.61
CA TYR A 44 26.11 -11.99 -3.07
C TYR A 44 27.55 -12.14 -2.57
N ALA A 45 28.52 -11.87 -3.45
CA ALA A 45 29.91 -11.65 -3.05
C ALA A 45 30.10 -10.13 -2.99
N GLY A 46 30.16 -9.58 -1.77
CA GLY A 46 30.44 -8.16 -1.58
C GLY A 46 31.92 -7.88 -1.79
N ILE A 47 32.28 -7.36 -2.96
CA ILE A 47 33.54 -6.60 -3.05
C ILE A 47 33.25 -5.25 -2.41
N GLU A 48 33.77 -5.02 -1.20
CA GLU A 48 33.71 -3.72 -0.55
C GLU A 48 34.54 -2.73 -1.37
N ALA A 49 33.88 -1.83 -2.10
CA ALA A 49 34.52 -0.80 -2.91
C ALA A 49 35.52 0.06 -2.12
N GLY A 50 35.40 0.13 -0.79
CA GLY A 50 36.33 0.85 0.09
C GLY A 50 37.65 0.14 0.42
N ARG A 51 37.84 -1.14 0.04
CA ARG A 51 39.13 -1.84 0.20
C ARG A 51 40.12 -1.56 -0.93
N VAL A 52 39.65 -0.98 -2.02
CA VAL A 52 40.49 -0.47 -3.10
C VAL A 52 40.55 1.04 -2.90
N ALA A 53 41.74 1.57 -2.63
CA ALA A 53 41.90 3.01 -2.58
C ALA A 53 41.68 3.58 -3.99
N ASP A 54 40.74 4.53 -4.15
CA ASP A 54 40.46 5.21 -5.44
C ASP A 54 41.73 5.82 -6.07
N SER A 55 42.75 6.10 -5.25
CA SER A 55 44.06 6.60 -5.67
C SER A 55 44.93 5.60 -6.44
N LEU A 56 44.57 4.30 -6.46
CA LEU A 56 45.28 3.28 -7.23
C LEU A 56 44.84 3.21 -8.70
N VAL A 57 43.80 3.97 -9.08
CA VAL A 57 43.27 4.02 -10.44
C VAL A 57 43.24 5.48 -10.90
N THR A 58 44.28 5.88 -11.64
CA THR A 58 44.29 7.15 -12.36
C THR A 58 43.56 6.96 -13.68
N VAL A 59 42.33 7.42 -13.77
CA VAL A 59 41.58 7.44 -15.02
C VAL A 59 41.97 8.72 -15.78
N ASP A 60 42.61 8.56 -16.94
CA ASP A 60 42.92 9.70 -17.81
C ASP A 60 41.68 10.12 -18.61
N ASN A 61 41.55 11.42 -18.88
CA ASN A 61 40.44 11.96 -19.68
C ASN A 61 40.47 11.45 -21.13
N ALA A 62 41.65 11.09 -21.63
CA ALA A 62 41.83 10.44 -22.92
C ALA A 62 41.17 9.05 -22.92
N ASP A 63 41.45 8.23 -21.91
CA ASP A 63 40.88 6.88 -21.76
C ASP A 63 39.35 6.92 -21.62
N LEU A 64 38.80 7.92 -20.90
CA LEU A 64 37.36 8.13 -20.80
C LEU A 64 36.73 8.49 -22.15
N THR A 65 37.40 9.34 -22.92
CA THR A 65 36.93 9.77 -24.24
C THR A 65 36.96 8.61 -25.22
N ASP A 66 38.01 7.80 -25.20
CA ASP A 66 38.16 6.62 -26.05
C ASP A 66 37.16 5.52 -25.70
N TYR A 67 36.97 5.25 -24.40
CA TYR A 67 35.96 4.31 -23.94
C TYR A 67 34.54 4.76 -24.32
N TYR A 68 34.22 6.04 -24.10
CA TYR A 68 32.93 6.61 -24.49
C TYR A 68 32.71 6.54 -25.99
N ASN A 69 33.73 6.83 -26.81
CA ASN A 69 33.65 6.76 -28.26
C ASN A 69 33.48 5.32 -28.77
N ALA A 70 34.18 4.35 -28.18
CA ALA A 70 34.08 2.94 -28.52
C ALA A 70 32.73 2.32 -28.13
N HIS A 71 32.10 2.82 -27.06
CA HIS A 71 30.85 2.29 -26.50
C HIS A 71 29.66 3.23 -26.65
N ARG A 72 29.67 4.14 -27.63
CA ARG A 72 28.58 5.13 -27.88
C ARG A 72 27.19 4.49 -28.01
N HIS A 73 27.11 3.23 -28.42
CA HIS A 73 25.86 2.49 -28.52
C HIS A 73 25.23 2.21 -27.14
N ASP A 74 26.05 1.96 -26.13
CA ASP A 74 25.62 1.63 -24.75
C ASP A 74 25.13 2.86 -23.99
N PHE A 75 25.52 4.06 -24.45
CA PHE A 75 25.11 5.35 -23.91
C PHE A 75 23.97 6.00 -24.69
N LYS A 76 23.31 5.25 -25.58
CA LYS A 76 22.07 5.73 -26.22
C LYS A 76 20.96 5.80 -25.17
N GLN A 77 20.51 7.02 -24.88
CA GLN A 77 19.25 7.20 -24.17
C GLN A 77 18.10 7.03 -25.16
N ASP A 78 17.24 6.05 -24.88
CA ASP A 78 15.92 5.96 -25.52
C ASP A 78 15.11 7.23 -25.24
N GLN A 79 14.08 7.47 -26.07
CA GLN A 79 13.19 8.61 -25.89
C GLN A 79 12.63 8.64 -24.46
N SER A 80 13.08 9.60 -23.67
CA SER A 80 12.54 9.87 -22.35
C SER A 80 11.24 10.65 -22.50
N ILE A 81 10.13 10.06 -22.06
CA ILE A 81 8.86 10.78 -21.95
C ILE A 81 8.98 11.69 -20.73
N ARG A 82 8.98 13.00 -20.96
CA ARG A 82 8.90 14.00 -19.90
C ARG A 82 7.43 14.27 -19.58
N ALA A 83 6.93 13.62 -18.53
CA ALA A 83 5.58 13.88 -18.02
C ALA A 83 5.63 14.94 -16.91
N SER A 84 4.83 15.99 -17.07
CA SER A 84 4.59 16.98 -16.03
C SER A 84 3.23 16.70 -15.42
N PHE A 85 3.15 16.56 -14.10
CA PHE A 85 1.88 16.45 -13.37
C PHE A 85 1.71 17.67 -12.47
N VAL A 86 0.47 18.14 -12.35
CA VAL A 86 0.08 19.14 -11.35
C VAL A 86 -0.64 18.38 -10.26
N THR A 87 -0.13 18.49 -9.02
CA THR A 87 -0.79 17.91 -7.85
C THR A 87 -1.61 18.98 -7.16
N PHE A 88 -2.86 18.65 -6.83
CA PHE A 88 -3.70 19.48 -5.98
C PHE A 88 -3.70 18.88 -4.59
N GLN A 89 -3.15 19.61 -3.62
CA GLN A 89 -3.32 19.23 -2.22
C GLN A 89 -4.79 19.44 -1.85
N LYS A 90 -5.51 18.35 -1.58
CA LYS A 90 -6.83 18.43 -0.97
C LYS A 90 -6.64 18.77 0.51
N THR A 91 -6.87 20.02 0.87
CA THR A 91 -6.99 20.42 2.27
C THR A 91 -8.41 20.07 2.74
N PRO A 92 -8.57 19.45 3.92
CA PRO A 92 -9.89 19.23 4.50
C PRO A 92 -10.62 20.57 4.63
N SER A 93 -11.87 20.62 4.19
CA SER A 93 -12.71 21.80 4.40
C SER A 93 -13.18 21.84 5.87
N ALA A 94 -13.66 23.00 6.31
CA ALA A 94 -14.30 23.12 7.62
C ALA A 94 -15.49 22.16 7.78
N ARG A 95 -16.17 21.83 6.68
CA ARG A 95 -17.27 20.86 6.67
C ARG A 95 -16.76 19.42 6.88
N ASP A 96 -15.63 19.06 6.28
CA ASP A 96 -15.04 17.74 6.46
C ASP A 96 -14.61 17.55 7.92
N ALA A 97 -13.98 18.56 8.52
CA ALA A 97 -13.64 18.56 9.94
C ALA A 97 -14.88 18.41 10.83
N GLN A 98 -15.97 19.13 10.51
CA GLN A 98 -17.22 19.02 11.27
C GLN A 98 -17.83 17.62 11.16
N ASN A 99 -17.84 17.01 9.97
CA ASN A 99 -18.36 15.66 9.80
C ASN A 99 -17.61 14.64 10.67
N VAL A 100 -16.28 14.74 10.74
CA VAL A 100 -15.45 13.88 11.60
C VAL A 100 -15.75 14.10 13.08
N VAL A 101 -15.93 15.36 13.50
CA VAL A 101 -16.32 15.68 14.88
C VAL A 101 -17.69 15.08 15.21
N ASP A 102 -18.66 15.18 14.31
CA ASP A 102 -19.99 14.63 14.50
C ASP A 102 -19.97 13.10 14.59
N GLU A 103 -19.16 12.45 13.76
CA GLU A 103 -18.94 11.00 13.79
C GLU A 103 -18.31 10.53 15.10
N ILE A 104 -17.23 11.20 15.56
CA ILE A 104 -16.58 10.90 16.85
C ILE A 104 -17.57 11.06 18.01
N ASN A 105 -18.37 12.13 18.00
CA ASN A 105 -19.37 12.37 19.04
C ASN A 105 -20.47 11.32 19.03
N ARG A 106 -20.86 10.82 17.85
CA ARG A 106 -21.81 9.73 17.73
C ARG A 106 -21.25 8.44 18.35
N ILE A 107 -20.03 8.04 17.98
CA ILE A 107 -19.37 6.84 18.50
C ILE A 107 -19.23 6.93 20.02
N ARG A 108 -18.81 8.09 20.55
CA ARG A 108 -18.74 8.34 22.00
C ARG A 108 -20.09 8.13 22.67
N ASN A 109 -21.16 8.72 22.13
CA ASN A 109 -22.50 8.58 22.70
C ASN A 109 -23.00 7.13 22.69
N GLU A 110 -22.61 6.32 21.70
CA GLU A 110 -22.93 4.89 21.66
C GLU A 110 -22.19 4.12 22.76
N ILE A 111 -20.91 4.42 22.98
CA ILE A 111 -20.11 3.87 24.10
C ILE A 111 -20.72 4.24 25.46
N GLU A 112 -21.06 5.52 25.65
CA GLU A 112 -21.64 6.02 26.91
C GLU A 112 -23.01 5.37 27.23
N LYS A 113 -23.74 4.93 26.21
CA LYS A 113 -25.00 4.19 26.35
C LYS A 113 -24.80 2.70 26.62
N GLY A 114 -23.56 2.24 26.76
CA GLY A 114 -23.21 0.84 27.00
C GLY A 114 -23.02 0.01 25.73
N GLY A 115 -22.76 0.64 24.59
CA GLY A 115 -22.30 -0.06 23.38
C GLY A 115 -20.93 -0.72 23.60
N ASP A 116 -20.66 -1.80 22.87
CA ASP A 116 -19.38 -2.50 22.95
C ASP A 116 -18.28 -1.69 22.25
N PHE A 117 -17.28 -1.29 23.02
CA PHE A 117 -16.13 -0.57 22.49
C PHE A 117 -15.37 -1.39 21.45
N ALA A 118 -15.24 -2.71 21.64
CA ALA A 118 -14.49 -3.57 20.74
C ALA A 118 -15.16 -3.69 19.36
N GLU A 119 -16.50 -3.77 19.32
CA GLU A 119 -17.27 -3.74 18.08
C GLU A 119 -17.12 -2.39 17.37
N LEU A 120 -17.25 -1.28 18.10
CA LEU A 120 -17.11 0.07 17.53
C LEU A 120 -15.68 0.36 17.04
N ALA A 121 -14.66 -0.14 17.74
CA ALA A 121 -13.27 -0.05 17.29
C ALA A 121 -13.03 -0.89 16.02
N THR A 122 -13.69 -2.03 15.89
CA THR A 122 -13.59 -2.85 14.67
C THR A 122 -14.24 -2.16 13.46
N ASP A 123 -15.37 -1.50 13.67
CA ASP A 123 -16.17 -0.90 12.59
C ASP A 123 -15.67 0.48 12.16
N TYR A 124 -15.14 1.29 13.09
CA TYR A 124 -14.85 2.71 12.84
C TYR A 124 -13.39 3.13 13.04
N SER A 125 -12.52 2.30 13.64
CA SER A 125 -11.13 2.70 13.87
C SER A 125 -10.34 2.73 12.57
N GLU A 126 -9.68 3.85 12.32
CA GLU A 126 -8.73 4.01 11.21
C GLU A 126 -7.34 3.43 11.52
N ASP A 127 -7.11 2.89 12.72
CA ASP A 127 -5.87 2.18 13.03
C ASP A 127 -5.98 0.68 12.65
N PRO A 128 -5.36 0.24 11.53
CA PRO A 128 -5.47 -1.13 11.07
C PRO A 128 -4.83 -2.16 12.00
N GLY A 129 -3.95 -1.73 12.91
CA GLY A 129 -3.28 -2.60 13.88
C GLY A 129 -4.20 -3.03 15.02
N SER A 130 -4.86 -2.07 15.66
CA SER A 130 -5.73 -2.31 16.81
C SER A 130 -7.21 -2.52 16.46
N ALA A 131 -7.71 -1.97 15.35
CA ALA A 131 -9.13 -2.08 14.96
C ALA A 131 -9.60 -3.54 14.95
N ARG A 132 -8.82 -4.43 14.33
CA ARG A 132 -9.12 -5.87 14.23
C ARG A 132 -9.12 -6.61 15.57
N ASN A 133 -8.47 -6.03 16.58
CA ASN A 133 -8.38 -6.57 17.92
C ASN A 133 -9.27 -5.76 18.90
N GLY A 134 -10.31 -5.09 18.40
CA GLY A 134 -11.24 -4.33 19.25
C GLY A 134 -10.62 -3.09 19.90
N GLY A 135 -9.59 -2.52 19.29
CA GLY A 135 -8.88 -1.35 19.83
C GLY A 135 -7.84 -1.70 20.90
N ASP A 136 -7.51 -2.98 21.06
CA ASP A 136 -6.41 -3.41 21.94
C ASP A 136 -5.05 -2.99 21.35
N LEU A 137 -4.23 -2.34 22.18
CA LEU A 137 -2.91 -1.80 21.84
C LEU A 137 -1.76 -2.63 22.43
N SER A 138 -2.06 -3.80 23.00
CA SER A 138 -1.07 -4.70 23.60
C SER A 138 -0.25 -5.53 22.60
#